data_AF-A0A4Y9ZBU0-F1
#
_entry.id   AF-A0A4Y9ZBU0-F1
#
_cell.length_a   1.000
_cell.length_b   1.000
_cell.length_c   1.000
_cell.angle_alpha   90.00
_cell.angle_beta   90.00
_cell.angle_gamma   90.00
#
_symmetry.space_group_name_H-M   'P 1'
#
loop_
_entity.id
_entity.type
_entity.pdbx_description
1 polymer ?
#
loop_
_entity_poly.entity_id
_entity_poly.type
_entity_poly.pdbx_seq_one_letter_code
_entity_poly.pdbx_strand_id
1 'polypeptide(L)'
;RTRVWARTRSGSRRTSRTATSTCPRTTAARSSACCRRSRACRRSGASTRTRAPVDDAPYDALEAPLLAHCALELRALCEEAMWGSEVSMWAPGLRRAVVCGDMATAEGVCGFWALKEEDRKRKGSTVWTDAMRFVVVPGGNHLMQWDEPEKTVDGYVEAIA
;
A
#
# COMPACT_ATOMS: atom_id res chain seq x y z
N ARG A 1 17.34 47.20 -1.87
CA ARG A 1 18.50 46.89 -0.98
C ARG A 1 18.72 45.39 -1.01
N THR A 2 19.64 44.93 -1.85
CA THR A 2 20.01 43.53 -2.08
C THR A 2 20.94 43.03 -0.96
N ARG A 3 20.68 41.84 -0.40
CA ARG A 3 21.65 41.11 0.42
C ARG A 3 21.81 39.70 -0.12
N VAL A 4 23.00 39.47 -0.68
CA VAL A 4 23.57 38.17 -1.04
C VAL A 4 24.11 37.52 0.24
N TRP A 5 23.82 36.25 0.49
CA TRP A 5 24.50 35.45 1.50
C TRP A 5 25.15 34.22 0.87
N ALA A 6 26.42 34.06 1.21
CA ALA A 6 27.35 33.12 0.64
C ALA A 6 27.24 31.71 1.25
N ARG A 7 27.64 30.73 0.43
CA ARG A 7 27.88 29.33 0.79
C ARG A 7 28.93 29.18 1.89
N THR A 8 28.75 28.18 2.75
CA THR A 8 29.85 27.42 3.35
C THR A 8 29.57 25.92 3.25
N ARG A 9 30.57 25.18 2.77
CA ARG A 9 30.66 23.71 2.79
C ARG A 9 31.46 23.32 4.04
N SER A 10 31.05 22.25 4.73
CA SER A 10 31.99 21.43 5.51
C SER A 10 31.52 19.99 5.52
N GLY A 11 32.41 19.09 5.07
CA GLY A 11 32.15 17.66 4.98
C GLY A 11 32.17 16.96 6.34
N SER A 12 31.65 15.74 6.34
CA SER A 12 31.87 14.77 7.41
C SER A 12 32.00 13.38 6.78
N ARG A 13 33.21 12.81 6.89
CA ARG A 13 33.49 11.39 6.63
C ARG A 13 32.90 10.59 7.79
N ARG A 14 32.17 9.51 7.50
CA ARG A 14 31.97 8.43 8.48
C ARG A 14 32.26 7.09 7.83
N THR A 15 33.26 6.44 8.41
CA THR A 15 33.71 5.07 8.18
C THR A 15 32.85 4.08 8.97
N SER A 16 33.13 2.79 8.76
CA SER A 16 32.72 1.59 9.54
C SER A 16 31.41 0.93 9.13
N ARG A 17 31.23 -0.39 9.26
CA ARG A 17 32.08 -1.58 9.13
C ARG A 17 31.07 -2.73 9.10
N THR A 18 31.32 -3.71 8.24
CA THR A 18 30.77 -5.07 8.16
C THR A 18 30.08 -5.64 9.40
N ALA A 19 28.93 -6.29 9.20
CA ALA A 19 28.54 -7.50 9.94
C ALA A 19 27.60 -8.36 9.08
N THR A 20 28.16 -9.42 8.50
CA THR A 20 27.45 -10.58 7.95
C THR A 20 27.01 -11.48 9.11
N SER A 21 25.70 -11.69 9.29
CA SER A 21 25.17 -12.74 10.16
C SER A 21 24.59 -13.88 9.32
N THR A 22 25.26 -15.03 9.36
CA THR A 22 24.80 -16.30 8.83
C THR A 22 23.72 -16.89 9.73
N CYS A 23 22.64 -17.40 9.11
CA CYS A 23 21.49 -18.03 9.76
C CYS A 23 21.63 -19.56 9.66
N PRO A 24 21.57 -20.35 10.75
CA PRO A 24 21.59 -21.81 10.65
C PRO A 24 20.18 -22.36 10.40
N ARG A 25 20.05 -23.13 9.31
CA ARG A 25 18.89 -23.99 9.01
C ARG A 25 18.84 -25.16 10.00
N THR A 26 17.77 -25.25 10.78
CA THR A 26 17.41 -26.45 11.54
C THR A 26 16.52 -27.37 10.70
N THR A 27 16.94 -28.62 10.61
CA THR A 27 16.29 -29.78 10.01
C THR A 27 15.14 -30.28 10.89
N ALA A 28 13.92 -30.33 10.35
CA ALA A 28 12.80 -31.04 10.97
C ALA A 28 12.56 -32.35 10.21
N ALA A 29 12.93 -33.46 10.84
CA ALA A 29 12.56 -34.81 10.43
C ALA A 29 11.06 -35.03 10.66
N ARG A 30 10.34 -35.57 9.67
CA ARG A 30 9.02 -36.16 9.85
C ARG A 30 9.02 -37.61 9.39
N SER A 31 9.03 -38.49 10.38
CA SER A 31 8.68 -39.90 10.31
C SER A 31 7.22 -40.03 10.77
N SER A 32 6.37 -40.66 9.96
CA SER A 32 5.35 -41.61 10.42
C SER A 32 4.58 -42.15 9.22
N ALA A 33 4.84 -43.43 8.95
CA ALA A 33 4.04 -44.27 8.09
C ALA A 33 2.77 -44.75 8.82
N CYS A 34 1.88 -45.34 8.03
CA CYS A 34 0.95 -46.41 8.42
C CYS A 34 -0.44 -45.99 8.93
N CYS A 35 -1.40 -45.93 8.01
CA CYS A 35 -2.70 -46.58 8.20
C CYS A 35 -3.25 -47.03 6.83
N ARG A 36 -3.25 -48.36 6.63
CA ARG A 36 -4.00 -49.06 5.57
C ARG A 36 -5.39 -49.43 6.10
N ARG A 37 -6.30 -49.71 5.14
CA ARG A 37 -7.68 -50.27 5.23
C ARG A 37 -8.73 -49.14 5.23
N SER A 38 -9.74 -49.10 4.39
CA SER A 38 -10.53 -50.18 3.78
C SER A 38 -11.18 -49.72 2.47
N ARG A 39 -11.25 -50.60 1.46
CA ARG A 39 -12.09 -50.44 0.27
C ARG A 39 -13.51 -50.92 0.58
N ALA A 40 -14.52 -50.09 0.30
CA ALA A 40 -15.85 -50.57 -0.06
C ALA A 40 -16.56 -49.54 -0.96
N CYS A 41 -16.91 -49.99 -2.16
CA CYS A 41 -17.58 -49.27 -3.22
C CYS A 41 -18.93 -48.66 -2.81
N ARG A 42 -19.11 -47.36 -3.08
CA ARG A 42 -20.35 -46.85 -3.70
C ARG A 42 -19.96 -46.07 -4.95
N ARG A 43 -20.17 -46.69 -6.12
CA ARG A 43 -20.11 -46.01 -7.42
C ARG A 43 -21.41 -45.23 -7.61
N SER A 44 -21.51 -44.05 -7.02
CA SER A 44 -22.37 -43.00 -7.53
C SER A 44 -21.65 -42.40 -8.74
N GLY A 45 -22.29 -42.40 -9.90
CA GLY A 45 -21.76 -41.85 -11.14
C GLY A 45 -21.49 -40.34 -11.01
N ALA A 46 -20.30 -40.01 -10.51
CA ALA A 46 -19.75 -38.68 -10.62
C ALA A 46 -19.30 -38.53 -12.07
N SER A 47 -20.06 -37.74 -12.85
CA SER A 47 -19.57 -37.15 -14.08
C SER A 47 -18.28 -36.41 -13.75
N THR A 48 -17.13 -37.04 -14.00
CA THR A 48 -15.82 -36.41 -14.00
C THR A 48 -15.79 -35.45 -15.18
N ARG A 49 -16.43 -34.30 -15.01
CA ARG A 49 -16.19 -33.13 -15.82
C ARG A 49 -14.79 -32.68 -15.41
N THR A 50 -13.79 -33.21 -16.10
CA THR A 50 -12.40 -32.79 -16.00
C THR A 50 -12.43 -31.29 -16.27
N ARG A 51 -12.41 -30.46 -15.21
CA ARG A 51 -12.12 -29.04 -15.38
C ARG A 51 -10.75 -29.02 -16.03
N ALA A 52 -10.69 -28.56 -17.27
CA ALA A 52 -9.41 -28.22 -17.88
C ALA A 52 -8.67 -27.35 -16.84
N PRO A 53 -7.36 -27.57 -16.62
CA PRO A 53 -6.59 -26.61 -15.85
C PRO A 53 -6.86 -25.24 -16.46
N VAL A 54 -7.43 -24.34 -15.67
CA VAL A 54 -7.43 -22.94 -16.05
C VAL A 54 -5.95 -22.64 -16.20
N ASP A 55 -5.55 -22.26 -17.40
CA ASP A 55 -4.19 -21.81 -17.66
C ASP A 55 -4.05 -20.57 -16.79
N ASP A 56 -3.48 -20.75 -15.59
CA ASP A 56 -3.12 -19.70 -14.66
C ASP A 56 -1.96 -18.94 -15.30
N ALA A 57 -2.24 -18.28 -16.43
CA ALA A 57 -1.39 -17.25 -16.98
C ALA A 57 -1.02 -16.38 -15.78
N PRO A 58 0.27 -16.24 -15.46
CA PRO A 58 0.70 -15.69 -14.19
C PRO A 58 -0.05 -14.39 -14.02
N TYR A 59 -0.84 -14.29 -12.94
CA TYR A 59 -1.75 -13.18 -12.67
C TYR A 59 -1.03 -11.82 -12.89
N ASP A 60 0.27 -11.80 -12.57
CA ASP A 60 1.25 -10.76 -12.81
C ASP A 60 1.35 -10.24 -14.27
N ALA A 61 1.16 -11.11 -15.28
CA ALA A 61 1.29 -10.76 -16.70
C ALA A 61 0.12 -9.91 -17.22
N LEU A 62 -1.05 -9.99 -16.59
CA LEU A 62 -2.22 -9.17 -16.95
C LEU A 62 -2.36 -7.98 -15.98
N GLU A 63 -2.13 -8.20 -14.69
CA GLU A 63 -2.32 -7.16 -13.67
C GLU A 63 -1.20 -6.14 -13.68
N ALA A 64 0.07 -6.51 -13.85
CA ALA A 64 1.16 -5.53 -13.77
C ALA A 64 1.07 -4.45 -14.86
N PRO A 65 0.76 -4.75 -16.14
CA PRO A 65 0.54 -3.71 -17.15
C PRO A 65 -0.68 -2.84 -16.86
N LEU A 66 -1.77 -3.43 -16.39
CA LEU A 66 -2.99 -2.69 -16.02
C LEU A 66 -2.71 -1.75 -14.84
N LEU A 67 -2.09 -2.24 -13.77
CA LEU A 67 -1.70 -1.45 -12.61
C LEU A 67 -0.71 -0.35 -12.99
N ALA A 68 0.26 -0.63 -13.88
CA ALA A 68 1.19 0.38 -14.37
C ALA A 68 0.49 1.49 -15.17
N HIS A 69 -0.50 1.13 -15.99
CA HIS A 69 -1.30 2.09 -16.74
C HIS A 69 -2.17 2.93 -15.80
N CYS A 70 -2.95 2.28 -14.94
CA CYS A 70 -3.79 2.93 -13.96
C CYS A 70 -2.98 3.79 -12.98
N ALA A 71 -1.74 3.42 -12.64
CA ALA A 71 -0.89 4.21 -11.75
C ALA A 71 -0.56 5.59 -12.32
N LEU A 72 -0.38 5.73 -13.63
CA LEU A 72 -0.13 7.03 -14.26
C LEU A 72 -1.37 7.92 -14.23
N GLU A 73 -2.52 7.35 -14.55
CA GLU A 73 -3.80 8.06 -14.53
C GLU A 73 -4.19 8.45 -13.10
N LEU A 74 -4.09 7.50 -12.16
CA LEU A 74 -4.35 7.71 -10.75
C LEU A 74 -3.43 8.79 -10.17
N ARG A 75 -2.15 8.79 -10.56
CA ARG A 75 -1.22 9.84 -10.16
C ARG A 75 -1.65 11.20 -10.69
N ALA A 76 -2.00 11.32 -11.97
CA ALA A 76 -2.45 12.60 -12.54
C ALA A 76 -3.72 13.10 -11.84
N LEU A 77 -4.69 12.21 -11.61
CA LEU A 77 -5.91 12.51 -10.87
C LEU A 77 -5.62 12.95 -9.42
N CYS A 78 -4.73 12.26 -8.72
CA CYS A 78 -4.32 12.65 -7.36
C CYS A 78 -3.59 13.99 -7.36
N GLU A 79 -2.73 14.24 -8.34
CA GLU A 79 -2.01 15.50 -8.48
C GLU A 79 -2.97 16.69 -8.63
N GLU A 80 -3.97 16.55 -9.50
CA GLU A 80 -5.00 17.57 -9.74
C GLU A 80 -5.95 17.73 -8.54
N ALA A 81 -6.50 16.63 -8.02
CA ALA A 81 -7.48 16.66 -6.94
C ALA A 81 -6.90 17.13 -5.60
N MET A 82 -5.66 16.74 -5.29
CA MET A 82 -5.05 17.04 -3.99
C MET A 82 -4.20 18.30 -4.03
N TRP A 83 -3.49 18.56 -5.13
CA TRP A 83 -2.50 19.65 -5.23
C TRP A 83 -2.68 20.58 -6.43
N GLY A 84 -3.77 20.46 -7.19
CA GLY A 84 -4.07 21.34 -8.30
C GLY A 84 -4.17 22.79 -7.86
N SER A 85 -3.62 23.72 -8.65
CA SER A 85 -3.64 25.15 -8.31
C SER A 85 -5.05 25.69 -8.15
N GLU A 86 -6.03 25.13 -8.86
CA GLU A 86 -7.44 25.49 -8.74
C GLU A 86 -7.99 25.20 -7.34
N VAL A 87 -7.64 24.05 -6.76
CA VAL A 87 -8.06 23.68 -5.40
C VAL A 87 -7.50 24.66 -4.38
N SER A 88 -6.23 25.07 -4.50
CA SER A 88 -5.63 26.07 -3.59
C SER A 88 -6.26 27.45 -3.74
N MET A 89 -6.64 27.82 -4.97
CA MET A 89 -7.28 29.12 -5.24
C MET A 89 -8.67 29.19 -4.62
N TRP A 90 -9.47 28.13 -4.74
CA TRP A 90 -10.87 28.13 -4.30
C TRP A 90 -11.01 27.84 -2.82
N ALA A 91 -10.11 27.03 -2.25
CA ALA A 91 -10.16 26.63 -0.85
C ALA A 91 -8.76 26.66 -0.21
N PRO A 92 -8.17 27.83 0.01
CA PRO A 92 -6.80 27.97 0.54
C PRO A 92 -6.65 27.43 1.97
N GLY A 93 -7.75 27.30 2.74
CA GLY A 93 -7.77 26.70 4.07
C GLY A 93 -8.24 25.25 4.11
N LEU A 94 -8.34 24.58 2.97
CA LEU A 94 -8.84 23.20 2.92
C LEU A 94 -7.88 22.25 3.63
N ARG A 95 -8.36 21.68 4.74
CA ARG A 95 -7.69 20.57 5.41
C ARG A 95 -7.88 19.31 4.57
N ARG A 96 -6.77 18.58 4.36
CA ARG A 96 -6.73 17.38 3.53
C ARG A 96 -6.27 16.20 4.38
N ALA A 97 -6.93 15.06 4.22
CA ALA A 97 -6.58 13.84 4.91
C ALA A 97 -6.76 12.63 4.01
N VAL A 98 -5.94 11.60 4.24
CA VAL A 98 -6.06 10.28 3.62
C VAL A 98 -6.27 9.26 4.73
N VAL A 99 -7.28 8.40 4.58
CA VAL A 99 -7.61 7.32 5.52
C VAL A 99 -7.49 6.00 4.79
N CYS A 100 -6.72 5.06 5.36
CA CYS A 100 -6.50 3.75 4.75
C CYS A 100 -6.61 2.65 5.79
N GLY A 101 -7.29 1.56 5.46
CA GLY A 101 -7.22 0.33 6.24
C GLY A 101 -5.90 -0.42 6.01
N ASP A 102 -5.32 -1.03 7.04
CA ASP A 102 -4.04 -1.76 6.93
C ASP A 102 -4.16 -3.16 6.30
N MET A 103 -5.39 -3.69 6.18
CA MET A 103 -5.69 -4.97 5.52
C MET A 103 -6.12 -4.80 4.05
N ALA A 104 -6.08 -3.58 3.50
CA ALA A 104 -6.43 -3.32 2.10
C ALA A 104 -5.29 -3.71 1.14
N THR A 105 -5.46 -4.79 0.37
CA THR A 105 -4.42 -5.40 -0.47
C THR A 105 -4.34 -4.86 -1.91
N ALA A 106 -5.43 -4.34 -2.49
CA ALA A 106 -5.47 -4.00 -3.92
C ALA A 106 -4.82 -2.64 -4.26
N GLU A 107 -5.10 -1.60 -3.46
CA GLU A 107 -4.61 -0.24 -3.71
C GLU A 107 -4.03 0.41 -2.43
N GLY A 108 -4.39 -0.13 -1.26
CA GLY A 108 -4.36 0.56 0.03
C GLY A 108 -2.97 1.03 0.46
N VAL A 109 -2.28 0.21 1.25
CA VAL A 109 -1.12 0.68 2.03
C VAL A 109 0.00 1.25 1.14
N CYS A 110 0.23 0.69 -0.06
CA CYS A 110 1.24 1.20 -0.99
C CYS A 110 0.90 2.58 -1.56
N GLY A 111 -0.34 2.81 -2.01
CA GLY A 111 -0.80 4.11 -2.50
C GLY A 111 -0.77 5.16 -1.39
N PHE A 112 -1.17 4.77 -0.18
CA PHE A 112 -1.09 5.61 1.01
C PHE A 112 0.34 6.12 1.30
N TRP A 113 1.34 5.23 1.24
CA TRP A 113 2.74 5.63 1.44
C TRP A 113 3.28 6.49 0.30
N ALA A 114 2.88 6.20 -0.95
CA ALA A 114 3.27 7.02 -2.09
C ALA A 114 2.74 8.46 -1.97
N LEU A 115 1.47 8.62 -1.56
CA LEU A 115 0.88 9.93 -1.27
C LEU A 115 1.59 10.65 -0.13
N LYS A 116 1.96 9.92 0.94
CA LYS A 116 2.70 10.49 2.08
C LYS A 116 4.08 11.01 1.68
N GLU A 117 4.77 10.28 0.81
CA GLU A 117 6.06 10.70 0.28
C GLU A 117 5.92 11.93 -0.63
N GLU A 118 4.88 11.97 -1.45
CA GLU A 118 4.62 13.09 -2.35
C GLU A 118 4.21 14.36 -1.58
N ASP A 119 3.35 14.24 -0.56
CA ASP A 119 3.02 15.33 0.37
C ASP A 119 4.30 15.89 1.01
N ARG A 120 5.19 15.02 1.49
CA ARG A 120 6.47 15.42 2.10
C ARG A 120 7.34 16.24 1.15
N LYS A 121 7.42 15.90 -0.15
CA LYS A 121 8.19 16.68 -1.13
C LYS A 121 7.60 18.06 -1.39
N ARG A 122 6.30 18.21 -1.20
CA ARG A 122 5.54 19.45 -1.47
C ARG A 122 5.44 20.36 -0.25
N LYS A 123 5.70 19.85 0.96
CA LYS A 123 5.79 20.67 2.17
C LYS A 123 6.78 21.80 1.99
N GLY A 124 6.33 23.04 2.22
CA GLY A 124 7.13 24.25 2.05
C GLY A 124 7.00 24.90 0.66
N SER A 125 6.11 24.39 -0.21
CA SER A 125 5.68 25.09 -1.42
C SER A 125 4.96 26.40 -1.07
N THR A 126 5.09 27.42 -1.93
CA THR A 126 4.34 28.68 -1.80
C THR A 126 2.83 28.51 -2.00
N VAL A 127 2.42 27.40 -2.61
CA VAL A 127 1.02 27.07 -2.90
C VAL A 127 0.40 26.22 -1.78
N TRP A 128 1.23 25.40 -1.12
CA TRP A 128 0.77 24.42 -0.13
C TRP A 128 1.65 24.50 1.12
N THR A 129 1.15 25.20 2.13
CA THR A 129 1.85 25.39 3.41
C THR A 129 1.59 24.23 4.38
N ASP A 130 0.41 23.60 4.28
CA ASP A 130 -0.06 22.63 5.26
C ASP A 130 0.09 21.19 4.77
N ALA A 131 0.57 20.34 5.67
CA ALA A 131 0.73 18.90 5.45
C ALA A 131 -0.63 18.20 5.43
N MET A 132 -0.81 17.25 4.51
CA MET A 132 -1.94 16.31 4.59
C MET A 132 -1.84 15.45 5.85
N ARG A 133 -3.01 15.12 6.44
CA ARG A 133 -3.11 14.14 7.53
C ARG A 133 -3.21 12.72 6.95
N PHE A 134 -2.58 11.77 7.62
CA PHE A 134 -2.51 10.37 7.19
C PHE A 134 -2.96 9.48 8.34
N VAL A 135 -4.10 8.81 8.19
CA VAL A 135 -4.70 7.95 9.21
C VAL A 135 -4.73 6.51 8.71
N VAL A 136 -4.28 5.57 9.55
CA VAL A 136 -4.35 4.14 9.28
C VAL A 136 -5.37 3.52 10.23
N VAL A 137 -6.35 2.80 9.69
CA VAL A 137 -7.40 2.13 10.46
C VAL A 137 -7.02 0.66 10.69
N PRO A 138 -6.74 0.24 11.93
CA PRO A 138 -6.32 -1.14 12.22
C PRO A 138 -7.42 -2.17 11.94
N GLY A 139 -7.08 -3.19 11.14
CA GLY A 139 -7.99 -4.23 10.66
C GLY A 139 -8.87 -3.80 9.49
N GLY A 140 -8.84 -2.53 9.07
CA GLY A 140 -9.66 -2.03 7.98
C GLY A 140 -9.23 -2.62 6.64
N ASN A 141 -10.18 -3.11 5.86
CA ASN A 141 -9.93 -3.57 4.49
C ASN A 141 -10.24 -2.45 3.47
N HIS A 142 -10.24 -2.77 2.17
CA HIS A 142 -10.46 -1.77 1.10
C HIS A 142 -11.87 -1.16 1.14
N LEU A 143 -12.85 -1.89 1.68
CA LEU A 143 -14.25 -1.51 1.75
C LEU A 143 -14.72 -1.42 3.21
N MET A 144 -13.84 -0.92 4.09
CA MET A 144 -14.10 -0.86 5.54
C MET A 144 -15.38 -0.09 5.89
N GLN A 145 -15.84 0.84 5.06
CA GLN A 145 -17.12 1.52 5.28
C GLN A 145 -18.34 0.58 5.23
N TRP A 146 -18.22 -0.57 4.55
CA TRP A 146 -19.26 -1.60 4.49
C TRP A 146 -19.02 -2.71 5.51
N ASP A 147 -17.77 -3.11 5.71
CA ASP A 147 -17.43 -4.26 6.56
C ASP A 147 -17.19 -3.89 8.03
N GLU A 148 -16.68 -2.69 8.30
CA GLU A 148 -16.30 -2.17 9.62
C GLU A 148 -16.71 -0.68 9.77
N PRO A 149 -18.01 -0.34 9.71
CA PRO A 149 -18.48 1.04 9.63
C PRO A 149 -18.09 1.87 10.87
N GLU A 150 -18.07 1.28 12.06
CA GLU A 150 -17.68 1.98 13.29
C GLU A 150 -16.21 2.42 13.23
N LYS A 151 -15.30 1.53 12.84
CA LYS A 151 -13.88 1.86 12.70
C LYS A 151 -13.63 2.88 11.60
N THR A 152 -14.44 2.82 10.54
CA THR A 152 -14.38 3.80 9.45
C THR A 152 -14.75 5.20 9.96
N VAL A 153 -15.81 5.32 10.76
CA VAL A 153 -16.20 6.58 11.38
C VAL A 153 -15.10 7.09 12.31
N ASP A 154 -14.52 6.23 13.15
CA ASP A 154 -13.39 6.62 14.02
C ASP A 154 -12.21 7.18 13.21
N GLY A 155 -11.86 6.52 12.10
CA GLY A 155 -10.83 6.99 11.18
C GLY A 155 -11.16 8.34 10.54
N TYR A 156 -12.42 8.59 10.19
CA TYR A 156 -12.87 9.89 9.67
C TYR A 156 -12.85 10.99 10.72
N VAL A 157 -13.29 10.70 11.95
CA VAL A 157 -13.24 11.64 13.07
C VAL A 157 -11.80 12.01 13.38
N GLU A 158 -10.89 11.03 13.41
CA GLU A 158 -9.47 11.30 13.56
C GLU A 158 -8.95 12.18 12.42
N ALA A 159 -9.32 11.90 11.17
CA ALA A 159 -8.85 12.63 10.00
C ALA A 159 -9.23 14.11 9.98
N ILE A 160 -10.39 14.48 10.55
CA ILE A 160 -10.90 15.86 10.56
C ILE A 160 -10.61 16.65 11.85
N ALA A 161 -10.16 15.97 12.91
CA ALA A 161 -9.72 16.58 14.16
C ALA A 161 -8.53 17.51 13.92
#